data_AF-A0A1G1P5K1-F1
#
_entry.id   AF-A0A1G1P5K1-F1
#
_cell.length_a   1.000
_cell.length_b   1.000
_cell.length_c   1.000
_cell.angle_alpha   90.00
_cell.angle_beta   90.00
_cell.angle_gamma   90.00
#
_symmetry.space_group_name_H-M   'P 1'
#
loop_
_entity.id
_entity.type
_entity.pdbx_description
1 polymer ?
#
loop_
_entity_poly.entity_id
_entity_poly.type
_entity_poly.pdbx_seq_one_letter_code
_entity_poly.pdbx_strand_id
1 'polypeptide(L)'
;MQFKTGPTKAERRGNMTTVGSQYRGTQEFLRVYRQLITAAEYRGLVTYTQVAHILGIHSLGHHMARQVGQILGEISEDEHRANRPMLSVVAVGSGGMPGEGFFGLARRLKKFSGSDPSSKRRFWATEQERVYKVWQPE
;
A
#
# COMPACT_ATOMS: atom_id res chain seq x y z
N MET A 1 -5.54 -29.13 32.70
CA MET A 1 -5.25 -29.31 31.25
C MET A 1 -6.19 -28.38 30.48
N GLN A 2 -5.74 -27.18 30.09
CA GLN A 2 -6.57 -26.26 29.29
C GLN A 2 -6.28 -26.52 27.81
N PHE A 3 -7.26 -27.06 27.10
CA PHE A 3 -7.24 -27.18 25.65
C PHE A 3 -7.44 -25.78 25.07
N LYS A 4 -6.38 -25.20 24.49
CA LYS A 4 -6.50 -24.00 23.65
C LYS A 4 -7.16 -24.42 22.33
N THR A 5 -8.46 -24.18 22.21
CA THR A 5 -9.17 -24.32 20.94
C THR A 5 -8.61 -23.35 19.93
N GLY A 6 -8.04 -23.86 18.84
CA GLY A 6 -7.54 -23.05 17.74
C GLY A 6 -8.67 -22.28 17.03
N PRO A 7 -8.34 -21.20 16.32
CA PRO A 7 -9.34 -20.30 15.76
C PRO A 7 -10.22 -20.99 14.72
N THR A 8 -11.51 -20.65 14.76
CA THR A 8 -12.58 -21.19 13.92
C THR A 8 -12.41 -20.80 12.45
N LYS A 9 -13.05 -21.55 11.53
CA LYS A 9 -12.97 -21.33 10.07
C LYS A 9 -13.46 -19.93 9.64
N ALA A 10 -14.30 -19.28 10.44
CA ALA A 10 -14.77 -17.91 10.25
C ALA A 10 -13.71 -16.86 10.66
N GLU A 11 -13.02 -17.06 11.78
CA GLU A 11 -11.88 -16.21 12.20
C GLU A 11 -10.70 -16.33 11.23
N ARG A 12 -10.47 -17.53 10.67
CA ARG A 12 -9.48 -17.73 9.60
C ARG A 12 -9.84 -17.01 8.31
N ARG A 13 -11.13 -16.77 8.02
CA ARG A 13 -11.60 -15.98 6.86
C ARG A 13 -11.54 -14.47 7.12
N GLY A 14 -11.75 -14.03 8.35
CA GLY A 14 -11.61 -12.62 8.74
C GLY A 14 -10.17 -12.11 8.75
N ASN A 15 -9.19 -13.01 8.90
CA ASN A 15 -7.76 -12.68 8.98
C ASN A 15 -6.96 -13.00 7.70
N MET A 16 -7.62 -13.35 6.60
CA MET A 16 -6.92 -13.67 5.36
C MET A 16 -6.53 -12.38 4.63
N THR A 17 -5.24 -12.03 4.69
CA THR A 17 -4.69 -10.90 3.95
C THR A 17 -4.72 -11.19 2.45
N THR A 18 -5.20 -10.23 1.67
CA THR A 18 -5.20 -10.21 0.20
C THR A 18 -3.78 -10.14 -0.34
N VAL A 19 -2.89 -9.49 0.40
CA VAL A 19 -1.45 -9.46 0.12
C VAL A 19 -0.76 -10.40 1.10
N GLY A 20 0.17 -11.23 0.62
CA GLY A 20 1.02 -12.05 1.51
C GLY A 20 1.71 -11.17 2.56
N SER A 21 2.08 -11.74 3.71
CA SER A 21 2.73 -10.97 4.79
C SER A 21 4.24 -11.21 4.76
N GLN A 22 4.98 -10.38 4.02
CA GLN A 22 6.45 -10.44 3.92
C GLN A 22 7.14 -9.40 4.81
N TYR A 23 6.61 -8.17 4.89
CA TYR A 23 7.25 -7.03 5.56
C TYR A 23 6.54 -6.59 6.85
N ARG A 24 5.27 -6.93 7.06
CA ARG A 24 4.55 -6.58 8.30
C ARG A 24 5.37 -6.97 9.54
N GLY A 25 5.60 -6.00 10.41
CA GLY A 25 6.38 -6.17 11.64
C GLY A 25 7.89 -5.97 11.49
N THR A 26 8.42 -5.73 10.30
CA THR A 26 9.85 -5.43 10.10
C THR A 26 10.15 -3.92 10.20
N GLN A 27 11.44 -3.57 10.33
CA GLN A 27 11.86 -2.17 10.33
C GLN A 27 11.66 -1.50 8.97
N GLU A 28 11.81 -2.26 7.88
CA GLU A 28 11.59 -1.79 6.51
C GLU A 28 10.14 -1.32 6.32
N PHE A 29 9.17 -2.07 6.87
CA PHE A 29 7.77 -1.68 6.87
C PHE A 29 7.57 -0.35 7.57
N LEU A 30 8.08 -0.20 8.80
CA LEU A 30 7.95 1.04 9.56
C LEU A 30 8.60 2.23 8.85
N ARG A 31 9.77 2.03 8.22
CA ARG A 31 10.49 3.08 7.48
C ARG A 31 9.74 3.51 6.23
N VAL A 32 9.25 2.57 5.42
CA VAL A 32 8.46 2.89 4.23
C VAL A 32 7.13 3.52 4.62
N TYR A 33 6.46 2.98 5.64
CA TYR A 33 5.20 3.51 6.16
C TYR A 33 5.37 4.98 6.62
N ARG A 34 6.40 5.27 7.42
CA ARG A 34 6.71 6.65 7.82
C ARG A 34 6.98 7.53 6.61
N GLN A 35 7.78 7.07 5.65
CA GLN A 35 8.09 7.87 4.46
C GLN A 35 6.83 8.24 3.66
N LEU A 36 5.87 7.33 3.53
CA LEU A 36 4.61 7.60 2.85
C LEU A 36 3.73 8.59 3.64
N ILE A 37 3.68 8.45 4.98
CA ILE A 37 2.98 9.43 5.83
C ILE A 37 3.60 10.81 5.68
N THR A 38 4.93 10.93 5.78
CA THR A 38 5.62 12.21 5.57
C THR A 38 5.21 12.80 4.23
N ALA A 39 5.24 12.01 3.16
CA ALA A 39 4.79 12.48 1.84
C ALA A 39 3.34 12.95 1.81
N ALA A 40 2.44 12.25 2.50
CA ALA A 40 1.06 12.67 2.63
C ALA A 40 0.91 14.00 3.41
N GLU A 41 1.66 14.18 4.50
CA GLU A 41 1.64 15.39 5.35
C GLU A 41 1.96 16.65 4.54
N TYR A 42 2.94 16.60 3.63
CA TYR A 42 3.30 17.73 2.76
C TYR A 42 2.67 17.68 1.36
N ARG A 43 1.66 16.82 1.14
CA ARG A 43 0.97 16.64 -0.16
C ARG A 43 1.91 16.31 -1.33
N GLY A 44 2.99 15.58 -1.06
CA GLY A 44 3.97 15.15 -2.07
C GLY A 44 3.89 13.67 -2.43
N LEU A 45 4.90 13.22 -3.18
CA LEU A 45 4.99 11.86 -3.72
C LEU A 45 6.29 11.17 -3.29
N VAL A 46 6.27 9.84 -3.27
CA VAL A 46 7.44 8.98 -3.09
C VAL A 46 7.65 8.15 -4.34
N THR A 47 8.86 8.11 -4.87
CA THR A 47 9.19 7.29 -6.04
C THR A 47 9.43 5.84 -5.64
N TYR A 48 9.16 4.90 -6.54
CA TYR A 48 9.51 3.48 -6.31
C TYR A 48 10.99 3.27 -6.05
N THR A 49 11.87 4.10 -6.63
CA THR A 49 13.30 4.08 -6.34
C THR A 49 13.60 4.47 -4.90
N GLN A 50 12.96 5.51 -4.35
CA GLN A 50 13.09 5.87 -2.93
C GLN A 50 12.64 4.72 -2.02
N VAL A 51 11.52 4.06 -2.34
CA VAL A 51 11.08 2.87 -1.60
C VAL A 51 12.12 1.75 -1.68
N ALA A 52 12.65 1.46 -2.89
CA ALA A 52 13.68 0.44 -3.07
C ALA A 52 14.95 0.73 -2.26
N HIS A 53 15.38 2.00 -2.18
CA HIS A 53 16.50 2.39 -1.33
C HIS A 53 16.25 2.12 0.16
N ILE A 54 15.04 2.38 0.66
CA ILE A 54 14.67 2.05 2.05
C ILE A 54 14.76 0.53 2.30
N LEU A 55 14.47 -0.28 1.28
CA LEU A 55 14.60 -1.74 1.32
C LEU A 55 16.05 -2.24 1.12
N GLY A 56 17.03 -1.35 0.91
CA GLY A 56 18.40 -1.73 0.59
C GLY A 56 18.58 -2.33 -0.81
N ILE A 57 17.61 -2.12 -1.71
CA ILE A 57 17.64 -2.66 -3.08
C ILE A 57 18.22 -1.60 -4.01
N HIS A 58 19.37 -1.92 -4.61
CA HIS A 58 20.11 -1.02 -5.49
C HIS A 58 20.01 -1.41 -6.97
N SER A 59 19.61 -2.65 -7.26
CA SER A 59 19.44 -3.13 -8.62
C SER A 59 18.03 -2.85 -9.15
N LEU A 60 17.95 -2.35 -10.38
CA LEU A 60 16.68 -2.14 -11.07
C LEU A 60 16.15 -3.44 -11.67
N GLY A 61 14.84 -3.49 -11.92
CA GLY A 61 14.19 -4.57 -12.65
C GLY A 61 13.15 -5.34 -11.85
N HIS A 62 12.87 -6.57 -12.27
CA HIS A 62 11.75 -7.37 -11.78
C HIS A 62 11.81 -7.63 -10.26
N HIS A 63 13.01 -7.87 -9.72
CA HIS A 63 13.19 -8.06 -8.28
C HIS A 63 12.76 -6.83 -7.48
N MET A 64 13.24 -5.65 -7.86
CA MET A 64 12.89 -4.38 -7.24
C MET A 64 11.38 -4.10 -7.34
N ALA A 65 10.79 -4.26 -8.53
CA ALA A 65 9.36 -4.06 -8.73
C ALA A 65 8.51 -4.98 -7.83
N ARG A 66 8.90 -6.25 -7.69
CA ARG A 66 8.21 -7.23 -6.84
C ARG A 66 8.29 -6.86 -5.36
N GLN A 67 9.48 -6.52 -4.86
CA GLN A 67 9.67 -6.19 -3.43
C GLN A 67 9.00 -4.86 -3.05
N VAL A 68 9.10 -3.84 -3.90
CA VAL A 68 8.40 -2.56 -3.70
C VAL A 68 6.89 -2.74 -3.76
N GLY A 69 6.38 -3.47 -4.77
CA GLY A 69 4.95 -3.75 -4.87
C GLY A 69 4.40 -4.52 -3.66
N GLN A 70 5.19 -5.45 -3.12
CA GLN A 70 4.82 -6.24 -1.94
C GLN A 70 4.64 -5.34 -0.71
N ILE A 71 5.65 -4.54 -0.35
CA ILE A 71 5.57 -3.71 0.87
C ILE A 71 4.48 -2.62 0.76
N LEU A 72 4.35 -1.98 -0.41
CA LEU A 72 3.32 -0.97 -0.65
C LEU A 72 1.91 -1.57 -0.58
N GLY A 73 1.76 -2.81 -1.03
CA GLY A 73 0.52 -3.56 -0.97
C GLY A 73 0.11 -3.89 0.46
N GLU A 74 1.04 -4.40 1.27
CA GLU A 74 0.81 -4.69 2.69
C GLU A 74 0.38 -3.44 3.46
N ILE A 75 1.10 -2.33 3.28
CA ILE A 75 0.77 -1.04 3.90
C ILE A 75 -0.64 -0.58 3.53
N SER A 76 -0.99 -0.64 2.25
CA SER A 76 -2.31 -0.15 1.78
C SER A 76 -3.46 -1.04 2.21
N GLU A 77 -3.21 -2.35 2.32
CA GLU A 77 -4.18 -3.27 2.89
C GLU A 77 -4.41 -3.01 4.38
N ASP A 78 -3.35 -2.75 5.15
CA ASP A 78 -3.47 -2.45 6.58
C ASP A 78 -4.20 -1.13 6.82
N GLU A 79 -3.92 -0.11 6.01
CA GLU A 79 -4.69 1.15 6.01
C GLU A 79 -6.15 0.92 5.68
N HIS A 80 -6.44 0.14 4.63
CA HIS A 80 -7.81 -0.18 4.26
C HIS A 80 -8.56 -0.91 5.38
N ARG A 81 -7.89 -1.87 6.04
CA ARG A 81 -8.45 -2.59 7.20
C ARG A 81 -8.69 -1.66 8.41
N ALA A 82 -7.90 -0.62 8.54
CA ALA A 82 -8.10 0.45 9.52
C ALA A 82 -9.16 1.48 9.09
N ASN A 83 -9.94 1.21 8.03
CA ASN A 83 -10.90 2.14 7.42
C ASN A 83 -10.30 3.46 6.92
N ARG A 84 -9.00 3.45 6.59
CA ARG A 84 -8.28 4.57 5.98
C ARG A 84 -8.13 4.39 4.47
N PRO A 85 -7.88 5.47 3.71
CA PRO A 85 -7.56 5.39 2.29
C PRO A 85 -6.21 4.70 2.04
N MET A 86 -6.00 4.16 0.84
CA MET A 86 -4.81 3.39 0.51
C MET A 86 -3.56 4.30 0.48
N LEU A 87 -2.71 4.22 1.50
CA LEU A 87 -1.57 5.12 1.65
C LEU A 87 -0.54 5.02 0.51
N SER A 88 -0.36 3.87 -0.15
CA SER A 88 0.56 3.78 -1.30
C SER A 88 0.10 4.55 -2.55
N VAL A 89 -1.05 5.25 -2.50
CA VAL A 89 -1.50 6.15 -3.55
C VAL A 89 -0.49 7.26 -3.86
N VAL A 90 0.35 7.64 -2.88
CA VAL A 90 1.42 8.64 -3.05
C VAL A 90 2.73 8.03 -3.62
N ALA A 91 2.77 6.71 -3.84
CA ALA A 91 3.92 6.02 -4.38
C ALA A 91 3.84 5.87 -5.91
N VAL A 92 4.78 6.47 -6.65
CA VAL A 92 4.73 6.59 -8.12
C VAL A 92 5.98 6.06 -8.82
N GLY A 93 5.79 5.64 -10.07
CA GLY A 93 6.89 5.36 -11.00
C GLY A 93 7.41 6.62 -11.71
N SER A 94 8.27 6.43 -12.71
CA SER A 94 8.85 7.53 -13.52
C SER A 94 7.81 8.37 -14.27
N GLY A 95 6.66 7.79 -14.61
CA GLY A 95 5.54 8.51 -15.24
C GLY A 95 4.71 9.37 -14.29
N GLY A 96 5.12 9.51 -13.03
CA GLY A 96 4.41 10.32 -12.03
C GLY A 96 3.06 9.76 -11.62
N MET A 97 2.78 8.47 -11.86
CA MET A 97 1.54 7.79 -11.52
C MET A 97 1.83 6.42 -10.88
N PRO A 98 0.93 5.89 -10.03
CA PRO A 98 1.02 4.51 -9.59
C PRO A 98 0.90 3.52 -10.76
N GLY A 99 1.61 2.40 -10.67
CA GLY A 99 1.53 1.32 -11.65
C GLY A 99 0.31 0.42 -11.47
N GLU A 100 0.15 -0.55 -12.37
CA GLU A 100 -1.01 -1.47 -12.37
C GLU A 100 -1.15 -2.28 -11.07
N GLY A 101 -0.06 -2.55 -10.36
CA GLY A 101 -0.11 -3.22 -9.06
C GLY A 101 -1.01 -2.49 -8.04
N PHE A 102 -0.98 -1.16 -8.01
CA PHE A 102 -1.82 -0.35 -7.14
C PHE A 102 -3.30 -0.45 -7.52
N PHE A 103 -3.64 -0.26 -8.80
CA PHE A 103 -5.02 -0.37 -9.28
C PHE A 103 -5.56 -1.79 -9.17
N GLY A 104 -4.71 -2.80 -9.40
CA GLY A 104 -5.04 -4.20 -9.18
C GLY A 104 -5.36 -4.49 -7.72
N LEU A 105 -4.59 -3.95 -6.77
CA LEU A 105 -4.92 -4.05 -5.35
C LEU A 105 -6.22 -3.32 -5.01
N ALA A 106 -6.40 -2.09 -5.49
CA ALA A 106 -7.63 -1.32 -5.27
C ALA A 106 -8.88 -2.06 -5.77
N ARG A 107 -8.78 -2.79 -6.89
CA ARG A 107 -9.83 -3.69 -7.39
C ARG A 107 -10.09 -4.87 -6.45
N ARG A 108 -9.04 -5.55 -5.97
CA ARG A 108 -9.19 -6.66 -5.01
C ARG A 108 -9.81 -6.21 -3.68
N LEU A 109 -9.48 -4.99 -3.24
CA LEU A 109 -10.05 -4.34 -2.05
C LEU A 109 -11.43 -3.70 -2.32
N LYS A 110 -12.01 -3.87 -3.53
CA LYS A 110 -13.31 -3.32 -3.94
C LYS A 110 -13.41 -1.79 -3.84
N LYS A 111 -12.29 -1.07 -3.87
CA LYS A 111 -12.23 0.41 -3.85
C LYS A 111 -12.29 1.03 -5.24
N PHE A 112 -11.98 0.25 -6.27
CA PHE A 112 -11.92 0.69 -7.66
C PHE A 112 -12.45 -0.43 -8.57
N SER A 113 -13.13 -0.08 -9.66
CA SER A 113 -13.65 -1.04 -10.65
C SER A 113 -13.33 -0.66 -12.11
N GLY A 114 -12.75 0.52 -12.35
CA GLY A 114 -12.41 0.99 -13.69
C GLY A 114 -11.18 0.29 -14.27
N SER A 115 -11.03 0.38 -15.59
CA SER A 115 -9.89 -0.18 -16.32
C SER A 115 -9.23 0.83 -17.26
N ASP A 116 -9.98 1.85 -17.72
CA ASP A 116 -9.48 2.86 -18.64
C ASP A 116 -8.58 3.90 -17.95
N PRO A 117 -7.68 4.56 -18.71
CA PRO A 117 -6.75 5.56 -18.18
C PRO A 117 -7.44 6.73 -17.45
N SER A 118 -8.60 7.18 -17.93
CA SER A 118 -9.32 8.32 -17.35
C SER A 118 -9.91 7.96 -15.99
N SER A 119 -10.49 6.76 -15.85
CA SER A 119 -10.98 6.25 -14.57
C SER A 119 -9.85 6.02 -13.57
N LYS A 120 -8.70 5.50 -14.01
CA LYS A 120 -7.50 5.37 -13.15
C LYS A 120 -7.03 6.72 -12.62
N ARG A 121 -6.96 7.74 -13.49
CA ARG A 121 -6.55 9.11 -13.11
C ARG A 121 -7.52 9.74 -12.12
N ARG A 122 -8.83 9.62 -12.35
CA ARG A 122 -9.86 10.11 -11.41
C ARG A 122 -9.75 9.42 -10.06
N PHE A 123 -9.68 8.09 -10.04
CA PHE A 123 -9.52 7.33 -8.80
C PHE A 123 -8.26 7.74 -8.05
N TRP A 124 -7.13 7.85 -8.74
CA TRP A 124 -5.87 8.27 -8.14
C TRP A 124 -5.94 9.67 -7.52
N ALA A 125 -6.52 10.66 -8.22
CA ALA A 125 -6.69 12.00 -7.69
C ALA A 125 -7.60 12.03 -6.44
N THR A 126 -8.73 11.32 -6.49
CA THR A 126 -9.66 11.25 -5.34
C THR A 126 -9.03 10.55 -4.13
N GLU A 127 -8.32 9.44 -4.35
CA GLU A 127 -7.71 8.68 -3.26
C GLU A 127 -6.50 9.42 -2.65
N GLN A 128 -5.74 10.18 -3.45
CA GLN A 128 -4.71 11.10 -2.95
C GLN A 128 -5.29 12.13 -2.00
N GLU A 129 -6.36 12.83 -2.40
CA GLU A 129 -6.96 13.86 -1.54
C GLU A 129 -7.47 13.28 -0.22
N ARG A 130 -8.00 12.05 -0.25
CA ARG A 130 -8.38 11.33 0.98
C ARG A 130 -7.17 11.05 1.87
N VAL A 131 -6.07 10.57 1.31
CA VAL A 131 -4.83 10.33 2.06
C VAL A 131 -4.29 11.63 2.66
N TYR A 132 -4.25 12.71 1.89
CA TYR A 132 -3.81 14.02 2.38
C TYR A 132 -4.69 14.53 3.52
N LYS A 133 -6.01 14.36 3.42
CA LYS A 133 -6.92 14.76 4.49
C LYS A 133 -6.74 13.94 5.77
N VAL A 134 -6.46 12.64 5.65
CA VAL A 134 -6.30 11.75 6.82
C VAL A 134 -4.97 11.99 7.54
N TRP A 135 -3.92 12.33 6.79
CA TRP A 135 -2.56 12.46 7.29
C TRP A 135 -2.06 13.91 7.31
N GLN A 136 -2.94 14.91 7.22
CA GLN A 136 -2.54 16.30 7.41
C GLN A 136 -2.04 16.52 8.85
N PRO A 137 -0.99 17.34 9.07
CA PRO A 137 -0.61 17.75 10.41
C PRO A 137 -1.77 18.44 11.14
N GLU A 138 -1.82 18.27 12.45
CA GLU A 138 -2.74 19.01 13.33
C GLU A 138 -2.38 20.50 13.43
#